data_AF-A0A844GF26-F1
#
_entry.id   AF-A0A844GF26-F1
#
_cell.length_a   1.000
_cell.length_b   1.000
_cell.length_c   1.000
_cell.angle_alpha   90.00
_cell.angle_beta   90.00
_cell.angle_gamma   90.00
#
_symmetry.space_group_name_H-M   'P 1'
#
loop_
_entity.id
_entity.type
_entity.pdbx_description
1 polymer ?
#
loop_
_entity_poly.entity_id
_entity_poly.type
_entity_poly.pdbx_seq_one_letter_code
_entity_poly.pdbx_strand_id
1 'polypeptide(L)'
;MLAVLLSFFLLILWRLIAARSGVAIACFVAAYFILAGLFRLADPQTLLRPIWLPFVYIYSWLAIATVLWAAATMRVTRRALSFPGQPPLLSALFSSQLALHLGVVALSPWLGWRPLAAYAMLPPVVVVVSYGCYRLFAYVTGKLGCATVPWPILGGAVLLAPLALMALGKWLVPYLLGWV
;
A
#
# COMPACT_ATOMS: atom_id res chain seq x y z
N MET A 1 -8.09 -15.02 -7.79
CA MET A 1 -7.17 -14.30 -6.87
C MET A 1 -5.97 -13.68 -7.57
N LEU A 2 -5.23 -14.42 -8.40
CA LEU A 2 -4.08 -13.88 -9.16
C LEU A 2 -4.43 -12.69 -10.07
N ALA A 3 -5.58 -12.72 -10.74
CA ALA A 3 -6.03 -11.62 -11.60
C ALA A 3 -6.12 -10.28 -10.85
N VAL A 4 -6.56 -10.29 -9.59
CA VAL A 4 -6.67 -9.07 -8.76
C VAL A 4 -5.29 -8.49 -8.47
N LEU A 5 -4.31 -9.33 -8.13
CA LEU A 5 -2.93 -8.91 -7.89
C LEU A 5 -2.31 -8.33 -9.16
N LEU A 6 -2.52 -9.01 -10.30
CA LEU A 6 -2.01 -8.56 -11.59
C LEU A 6 -2.62 -7.23 -12.01
N SER A 7 -3.93 -7.06 -11.90
CA SER A 7 -4.60 -5.80 -12.22
C SER A 7 -4.11 -4.65 -11.34
N PHE A 8 -3.87 -4.92 -10.05
CA PHE A 8 -3.33 -3.92 -9.14
C PHE A 8 -1.88 -3.57 -9.46
N PHE A 9 -1.05 -4.55 -9.83
CA PHE A 9 0.30 -4.31 -10.32
C PHE A 9 0.31 -3.44 -11.58
N LEU A 10 -0.53 -3.77 -12.56
CA LEU A 10 -0.67 -2.98 -13.79
C LEU A 10 -1.15 -1.55 -13.50
N LEU A 11 -2.06 -1.38 -12.55
CA LEU A 11 -2.46 -0.04 -12.09
C LEU A 11 -1.28 0.75 -11.54
N ILE A 12 -0.44 0.14 -10.69
CA ILE A 12 0.75 0.79 -10.12
C ILE A 12 1.69 1.21 -11.25
N LEU A 13 2.03 0.28 -12.16
CA LEU A 13 2.91 0.57 -13.29
C LEU A 13 2.37 1.69 -14.18
N TRP A 14 1.07 1.62 -14.51
CA TRP A 14 0.40 2.68 -15.26
C TRP A 14 0.54 4.04 -14.59
N ARG A 15 0.33 4.11 -13.27
CA ARG A 15 0.46 5.36 -12.52
C ARG A 15 1.89 5.88 -12.48
N LEU A 16 2.89 5.00 -12.31
CA LEU A 16 4.30 5.37 -12.33
C LEU A 16 4.72 5.92 -13.70
N ILE A 17 4.34 5.23 -14.79
CA ILE A 17 4.67 5.63 -16.16
C ILE A 17 3.95 6.92 -16.54
N ALA A 18 2.63 7.02 -16.27
CA ALA A 18 1.83 8.19 -16.62
C ALA A 18 2.28 9.44 -15.84
N ALA A 19 2.77 9.28 -14.61
CA ALA A 19 3.27 10.39 -13.81
C ALA A 19 4.65 10.90 -14.26
N ARG A 20 5.42 10.12 -15.03
CA ARG A 20 6.79 10.43 -15.49
C ARG A 20 7.73 10.92 -14.38
N SER A 21 7.51 10.46 -13.14
CA SER A 21 8.31 10.86 -11.98
C SER A 21 9.48 9.90 -11.78
N GLY A 22 10.69 10.34 -12.17
CA GLY A 22 11.92 9.55 -12.03
C GLY A 22 12.19 9.12 -10.58
N VAL A 23 11.89 10.01 -9.62
CA VAL A 23 12.01 9.71 -8.19
C VAL A 23 11.09 8.56 -7.78
N ALA A 24 9.82 8.59 -8.19
CA ALA A 24 8.87 7.53 -7.86
C ALA A 24 9.27 6.18 -8.47
N ILE A 25 9.75 6.18 -9.71
CA ILE A 25 10.25 4.96 -10.38
C ILE A 25 11.48 4.42 -9.64
N ALA A 26 12.45 5.28 -9.30
CA ALA A 26 13.65 4.88 -8.55
C ALA A 26 13.30 4.32 -7.16
N CYS A 27 12.39 4.95 -6.42
CA CYS A 27 11.90 4.45 -5.14
C CYS A 27 11.19 3.10 -5.28
N PHE A 28 10.40 2.92 -6.34
CA PHE A 28 9.73 1.65 -6.61
C PHE A 28 10.75 0.55 -6.93
N VAL A 29 11.73 0.79 -7.79
CA VAL A 29 12.79 -0.18 -8.09
C VAL A 29 13.62 -0.51 -6.84
N ALA A 30 14.04 0.50 -6.08
CA ALA A 30 14.80 0.29 -4.84
C ALA A 30 14.02 -0.56 -3.82
N ALA A 31 12.72 -0.29 -3.68
CA ALA A 31 11.85 -1.04 -2.80
C ALA A 31 11.73 -2.53 -3.17
N TYR A 32 11.79 -2.87 -4.45
CA TYR A 32 11.84 -4.27 -4.89
C TYR A 32 13.09 -4.96 -4.35
N PHE A 33 14.26 -4.36 -4.55
CA PHE A 33 15.53 -4.93 -4.10
C PHE A 33 15.61 -5.06 -2.58
N ILE A 34 15.08 -4.07 -1.85
CA ILE A 34 14.98 -4.15 -0.38
C ILE A 34 14.11 -5.34 0.01
N LEU A 35 12.90 -5.47 -0.56
CA LEU A 35 11.98 -6.55 -0.20
C LEU A 35 12.52 -7.93 -0.60
N ALA A 36 13.11 -8.04 -1.79
CA ALA A 36 13.78 -9.26 -2.25
C ALA A 36 14.94 -9.64 -1.31
N GLY A 37 15.75 -8.66 -0.90
CA GLY A 37 16.80 -8.85 0.09
C GLY A 37 16.27 -9.36 1.43
N LEU A 38 15.18 -8.78 1.93
CA LEU A 38 14.52 -9.24 3.17
C LEU A 38 14.04 -10.69 3.05
N PHE A 39 13.43 -11.07 1.91
CA PHE A 39 13.03 -12.46 1.68
C PHE A 39 14.23 -13.41 1.57
N ARG A 40 15.34 -12.96 0.96
CA ARG A 40 16.58 -13.76 0.88
C ARG A 40 17.20 -13.99 2.25
N LEU A 41 17.16 -12.99 3.12
CA LEU A 41 17.65 -13.10 4.50
C LEU A 41 16.77 -14.01 5.35
N ALA A 42 15.44 -13.96 5.15
CA ALA A 42 14.49 -14.77 5.89
C ALA A 42 14.52 -16.26 5.48
N ASP A 43 14.77 -16.57 4.21
CA ASP A 43 14.94 -17.94 3.72
C ASP A 43 16.10 -18.04 2.71
N PRO A 44 17.33 -18.32 3.21
CA PRO A 44 18.52 -18.44 2.37
C PRO A 44 18.54 -19.68 1.47
N GLN A 45 17.69 -20.67 1.69
CA GLN A 45 17.77 -21.95 0.98
C GLN A 45 17.05 -21.89 -0.37
N THR A 46 15.99 -21.09 -0.48
CA THR A 46 15.19 -21.03 -1.71
C THR A 46 15.61 -19.86 -2.60
N LEU A 47 16.30 -20.14 -3.71
CA LEU A 47 16.84 -19.10 -4.60
C LEU A 47 15.77 -18.27 -5.34
N LEU A 48 14.62 -18.89 -5.68
CA LEU A 48 13.59 -18.22 -6.48
C LEU A 48 12.62 -17.36 -5.65
N ARG A 49 12.44 -17.67 -4.35
CA ARG A 49 11.50 -16.96 -3.45
C ARG A 49 11.70 -15.44 -3.43
N PRO A 50 12.93 -14.92 -3.29
CA PRO A 50 13.21 -13.48 -3.35
C PRO A 50 12.75 -12.78 -4.63
N ILE A 51 12.64 -13.51 -5.74
CA ILE A 51 12.29 -12.98 -7.05
C ILE A 51 10.77 -12.89 -7.20
N TRP A 52 10.04 -13.98 -6.92
CA TRP A 52 8.60 -14.01 -7.21
C TRP A 52 7.71 -13.56 -6.03
N LEU A 53 8.16 -13.70 -4.77
CA LEU A 53 7.36 -13.29 -3.60
C LEU A 53 7.01 -11.79 -3.59
N PRO A 54 7.90 -10.86 -3.98
CA PRO A 54 7.54 -9.44 -4.08
C PRO A 54 6.31 -9.17 -4.96
N PHE A 55 6.04 -10.00 -5.98
CA PHE A 55 4.86 -9.86 -6.82
C PHE A 55 3.58 -10.32 -6.13
N VAL A 56 3.67 -11.31 -5.23
CA VAL A 56 2.54 -11.73 -4.37
C VAL A 56 2.27 -10.65 -3.33
N TYR A 57 3.32 -10.10 -2.74
CA TYR A 57 3.29 -9.03 -1.73
C TYR A 57 3.49 -7.65 -2.33
N ILE A 58 2.86 -7.39 -3.49
CA ILE A 58 3.06 -6.16 -4.25
C ILE A 58 2.70 -4.89 -3.46
N TYR A 59 1.77 -5.01 -2.51
CA TYR A 59 1.42 -3.92 -1.58
C TYR A 59 2.55 -3.63 -0.58
N SER A 60 3.27 -4.65 -0.08
CA SER A 60 4.46 -4.46 0.77
C SER A 60 5.58 -3.79 -0.01
N TRP A 61 5.79 -4.21 -1.25
CA TRP A 61 6.73 -3.55 -2.16
C TRP A 61 6.35 -2.08 -2.33
N LEU A 62 5.08 -1.81 -2.66
CA LEU A 62 4.60 -0.44 -2.80
C LEU A 62 4.69 0.35 -1.48
N ALA A 63 4.54 -0.28 -0.32
CA ALA A 63 4.70 0.35 0.99
C ALA A 63 6.11 0.89 1.19
N ILE A 64 7.13 0.05 0.94
CA ILE A 64 8.53 0.46 1.04
C ILE A 64 8.81 1.60 0.05
N ALA A 65 8.32 1.48 -1.18
CA ALA A 65 8.44 2.53 -2.19
C ALA A 65 7.80 3.84 -1.71
N THR A 66 6.67 3.75 -1.03
CA THR A 66 5.95 4.89 -0.45
C THR A 66 6.77 5.59 0.62
N VAL A 67 7.38 4.84 1.53
CA VAL A 67 8.20 5.42 2.60
C VAL A 67 9.41 6.15 2.00
N LEU A 68 10.10 5.53 1.04
CA LEU A 68 11.23 6.16 0.34
C LEU A 68 10.81 7.42 -0.42
N TRP A 69 9.69 7.34 -1.15
CA TRP A 69 9.19 8.46 -1.94
C TRP A 69 8.69 9.61 -1.05
N ALA A 70 8.01 9.31 0.06
CA ALA A 70 7.57 10.30 1.03
C ALA A 70 8.78 11.00 1.66
N ALA A 71 9.82 10.26 2.06
CA ALA A 71 11.05 10.85 2.60
C ALA A 71 11.71 11.84 1.63
N ALA A 72 11.62 11.58 0.32
CA ALA A 72 12.21 12.43 -0.71
C ALA A 72 11.35 13.65 -1.13
N THR A 73 10.02 13.56 -1.03
CA THR A 73 9.12 14.52 -1.71
C THR A 73 8.07 15.17 -0.80
N MET A 74 7.86 14.66 0.40
CA MET A 74 6.79 15.08 1.28
C MET A 74 7.09 16.44 1.94
N ARG A 75 6.09 17.33 1.93
CA ARG A 75 6.06 18.54 2.74
C ARG A 75 4.89 18.51 3.69
N VAL A 76 5.21 18.59 4.98
CA VAL A 76 4.23 18.61 6.07
C VAL A 76 3.73 20.03 6.24
N THR A 77 2.41 20.22 6.22
CA THR A 77 1.78 21.52 6.53
C THR A 77 0.82 21.36 7.70
N ARG A 78 0.34 22.47 8.27
CA ARG A 78 -0.60 22.45 9.41
C ARG A 78 -1.91 21.70 9.11
N ARG A 79 -2.34 21.64 7.85
CA ARG A 79 -3.66 21.11 7.45
C ARG A 79 -3.59 19.87 6.56
N ALA A 80 -2.45 19.62 5.92
CA ALA A 80 -2.32 18.56 4.94
C ALA A 80 -0.88 18.05 4.78
N LEU A 81 -0.75 16.86 4.22
CA LEU A 81 0.45 16.41 3.53
C LEU A 81 0.45 16.94 2.10
N SER A 82 1.52 17.62 1.70
CA SER A 82 1.68 18.19 0.37
C SER A 82 2.86 17.56 -0.36
N PHE A 83 2.72 17.37 -1.67
CA PHE A 83 3.76 16.81 -2.53
C PHE A 83 3.99 17.76 -3.72
N PRO A 84 4.73 18.87 -3.52
CA PRO A 84 4.90 19.89 -4.54
C PRO A 84 5.59 19.34 -5.78
N GLY A 85 5.11 19.72 -6.96
CA GLY A 85 5.65 19.26 -8.24
C GLY A 85 5.33 17.81 -8.58
N GLN A 86 4.54 17.10 -7.76
CA GLN A 86 4.14 15.71 -8.03
C GLN A 86 2.71 15.65 -8.61
N PRO A 87 2.40 14.67 -9.47
CA PRO A 87 1.04 14.50 -10.00
C PRO A 87 0.03 14.09 -8.91
N PRO A 88 -1.20 14.66 -8.88
CA PRO A 88 -2.19 14.40 -7.82
C PRO A 88 -2.57 12.92 -7.64
N LEU A 89 -2.63 12.17 -8.74
CA LEU A 89 -2.98 10.75 -8.72
C LEU A 89 -1.83 9.87 -8.21
N LEU A 90 -0.58 10.30 -8.44
CA LEU A 90 0.60 9.65 -7.89
C LEU A 90 0.66 9.86 -6.38
N SER A 91 0.45 11.11 -5.94
CA SER A 91 0.38 11.46 -4.52
C SER A 91 -0.77 10.75 -3.80
N ALA A 92 -1.91 10.58 -4.46
CA ALA A 92 -3.02 9.79 -3.93
C ALA A 92 -2.64 8.32 -3.74
N LEU A 93 -1.98 7.70 -4.73
CA LEU A 93 -1.51 6.32 -4.64
C LEU A 93 -0.58 6.15 -3.43
N PHE A 94 0.53 6.90 -3.39
CA PHE A 94 1.49 6.78 -2.30
C PHE A 94 0.89 7.15 -0.94
N SER A 95 0.13 8.24 -0.82
CA SER A 95 -0.46 8.63 0.47
C SER A 95 -1.47 7.60 0.99
N SER A 96 -2.25 6.98 0.08
CA SER A 96 -3.19 5.92 0.47
C SER A 96 -2.46 4.68 1.02
N GLN A 97 -1.31 4.33 0.43
CA GLN A 97 -0.49 3.23 0.93
C GLN A 97 0.16 3.59 2.25
N LEU A 98 0.65 4.82 2.41
CA LEU A 98 1.23 5.27 3.66
C LEU A 98 0.19 5.14 4.78
N ALA A 99 -1.04 5.63 4.54
CA ALA A 99 -2.14 5.53 5.50
C ALA A 99 -2.48 4.07 5.85
N LEU A 100 -2.62 3.21 4.84
CA LEU A 100 -2.94 1.79 5.06
C LEU A 100 -1.87 1.09 5.91
N HIS A 101 -0.59 1.25 5.55
CA HIS A 101 0.50 0.54 6.23
C HIS A 101 0.77 1.10 7.62
N LEU A 102 0.69 2.44 7.80
CA LEU A 102 0.73 3.05 9.13
C LEU A 102 -0.42 2.53 10.01
N GLY A 103 -1.63 2.44 9.46
CA GLY A 103 -2.78 1.88 10.16
C GLY A 103 -2.59 0.43 10.57
N VAL A 104 -2.11 -0.41 9.65
CA VAL A 104 -1.82 -1.82 9.93
C VAL A 104 -0.76 -1.96 11.03
N VAL A 105 0.36 -1.26 10.93
CA VAL A 105 1.44 -1.37 11.92
C VAL A 105 1.01 -0.80 13.27
N ALA A 106 0.41 0.40 13.28
CA ALA A 106 0.02 1.06 14.52
C ALA A 106 -1.12 0.32 15.22
N LEU A 107 -2.20 -0.03 14.52
CA LEU A 107 -3.41 -0.55 15.16
C LEU A 107 -3.44 -2.06 15.40
N SER A 108 -2.54 -2.84 14.79
CA SER A 108 -2.54 -4.29 14.94
C SER A 108 -2.43 -4.78 16.39
N PRO A 109 -1.55 -4.23 17.27
CA PRO A 109 -1.45 -4.67 18.66
C PRO A 109 -2.79 -4.56 19.43
N TRP A 110 -3.55 -3.49 19.20
CA TRP A 110 -4.84 -3.27 19.86
C TRP A 110 -6.01 -4.05 19.22
N LEU A 111 -5.84 -4.51 17.98
CA LEU A 111 -6.84 -5.30 17.25
C LEU A 111 -6.54 -6.81 17.29
N GLY A 112 -5.74 -7.26 18.27
CA GLY A 112 -5.37 -8.67 18.46
C GLY A 112 -4.56 -9.23 17.29
N TRP A 113 -3.71 -8.40 16.67
CA TRP A 113 -2.85 -8.73 15.52
C TRP A 113 -3.59 -9.18 14.25
N ARG A 114 -4.93 -9.09 14.22
CA ARG A 114 -5.76 -9.53 13.09
C ARG A 114 -5.46 -8.78 11.79
N PRO A 115 -5.28 -7.44 11.77
CA PRO A 115 -4.94 -6.75 10.53
C PRO A 115 -3.60 -7.21 9.96
N LEU A 116 -2.58 -7.41 10.81
CA LEU A 116 -1.27 -7.92 10.39
C LEU A 116 -1.35 -9.38 9.91
N ALA A 117 -2.16 -10.21 10.55
CA ALA A 117 -2.39 -11.58 10.08
C ALA A 117 -3.07 -11.60 8.70
N ALA A 118 -4.11 -10.77 8.49
CA ALA A 118 -4.73 -10.60 7.17
C ALA A 118 -3.74 -10.03 6.15
N TYR A 119 -2.86 -9.12 6.58
CA TYR A 119 -1.80 -8.56 5.75
C TYR A 119 -0.82 -9.62 5.22
N ALA A 120 -0.47 -10.61 6.05
CA ALA A 120 0.43 -11.68 5.65
C ALA A 120 -0.30 -12.80 4.87
N MET A 121 -1.49 -13.20 5.32
CA MET A 121 -2.15 -14.43 4.86
C MET A 121 -3.14 -14.19 3.72
N LEU A 122 -3.66 -12.97 3.54
CA LEU A 122 -4.69 -12.65 2.57
C LEU A 122 -4.26 -11.54 1.57
N PRO A 123 -3.18 -11.73 0.78
CA PRO A 123 -2.70 -10.75 -0.20
C PRO A 123 -3.79 -10.12 -1.09
N PRO A 124 -4.76 -10.88 -1.64
CA PRO A 124 -5.80 -10.29 -2.48
C PRO A 124 -6.74 -9.34 -1.72
N VAL A 125 -7.03 -9.63 -0.45
CA VAL A 125 -7.88 -8.76 0.39
C VAL A 125 -7.15 -7.45 0.68
N VAL A 126 -5.85 -7.51 0.96
CA VAL A 126 -5.03 -6.31 1.16
C VAL A 126 -5.05 -5.43 -0.08
N VAL A 127 -4.92 -6.04 -1.27
CA VAL A 127 -5.00 -5.31 -2.55
C VAL A 127 -6.36 -4.66 -2.75
N VAL A 128 -7.46 -5.33 -2.42
CA VAL A 128 -8.81 -4.75 -2.53
C VAL A 128 -8.96 -3.53 -1.61
N VAL A 129 -8.55 -3.64 -0.34
CA VAL A 129 -8.59 -2.51 0.60
C VAL A 129 -7.67 -1.38 0.15
N SER A 130 -6.46 -1.72 -0.28
CA SER A 130 -5.47 -0.78 -0.81
C SER A 130 -6.01 -0.01 -2.02
N TYR A 131 -6.66 -0.70 -2.95
CA TYR A 131 -7.31 -0.05 -4.10
C TYR A 131 -8.48 0.85 -3.68
N GLY A 132 -9.30 0.43 -2.70
CA GLY A 132 -10.35 1.25 -2.12
C GLY A 132 -9.80 2.55 -1.50
N CYS A 133 -8.73 2.45 -0.72
CA CYS A 133 -8.04 3.61 -0.16
C CYS A 133 -7.49 4.52 -1.27
N TYR A 134 -6.88 3.94 -2.31
CA TYR A 134 -6.40 4.71 -3.46
C TYR A 134 -7.54 5.49 -4.13
N ARG A 135 -8.70 4.87 -4.37
CA ARG A 135 -9.86 5.53 -4.99
C ARG A 135 -10.38 6.69 -4.15
N LEU A 136 -10.45 6.52 -2.83
CA LEU A 136 -10.82 7.60 -1.91
C LEU A 136 -9.85 8.78 -2.01
N PHE A 137 -8.55 8.52 -1.97
CA PHE A 137 -7.54 9.57 -2.03
C PHE A 137 -7.51 10.25 -3.40
N ALA A 138 -7.66 9.48 -4.48
CA ALA A 138 -7.71 10.00 -5.84
C ALA A 138 -8.93 10.91 -6.05
N TYR A 139 -10.07 10.58 -5.43
CA TYR A 139 -11.24 11.44 -5.44
C TYR A 139 -10.98 12.77 -4.71
N VAL A 140 -10.36 12.71 -3.53
CA VAL A 140 -10.03 13.90 -2.74
C VAL A 140 -9.00 14.79 -3.47
N THR A 141 -7.89 14.24 -3.94
CA THR A 141 -6.86 15.01 -4.67
C THR A 141 -7.40 15.53 -6.00
N GLY A 142 -8.29 14.77 -6.66
CA GLY A 142 -8.99 15.22 -7.86
C GLY A 142 -9.91 16.42 -7.60
N LYS A 143 -10.68 16.40 -6.51
CA LYS A 143 -11.52 17.54 -6.09
C LYS A 143 -10.71 18.79 -5.73
N LEU A 144 -9.55 18.60 -5.10
CA LEU A 144 -8.68 19.71 -4.70
C LEU A 144 -7.82 20.24 -5.86
N GLY A 145 -7.73 19.52 -6.98
CA GLY A 145 -6.90 19.87 -8.13
C GLY A 145 -5.40 19.92 -7.83
N CYS A 146 -4.97 19.41 -6.67
CA CYS A 146 -3.58 19.51 -6.23
C CYS A 146 -3.13 18.24 -5.52
N ALA A 147 -1.81 18.05 -5.48
CA ALA A 147 -1.13 16.94 -4.84
C ALA A 147 -1.06 17.13 -3.31
N THR A 148 -2.22 17.34 -2.68
CA THR A 148 -2.34 17.50 -1.23
C THR A 148 -3.40 16.57 -0.66
N VAL A 149 -3.11 16.03 0.52
CA VAL A 149 -3.98 15.13 1.27
C VAL A 149 -4.25 15.74 2.64
N PRO A 150 -5.49 16.14 2.94
CA PRO A 150 -5.85 16.68 4.24
C PRO A 150 -5.61 15.67 5.38
N TRP A 151 -5.17 16.16 6.54
CA TRP A 151 -4.95 15.32 7.73
C TRP A 151 -6.17 14.49 8.14
N PRO A 152 -7.42 15.02 8.10
CA PRO A 152 -8.59 14.20 8.46
C PRO A 152 -8.80 13.01 7.54
N ILE A 153 -8.49 13.15 6.24
CA ILE A 153 -8.59 12.06 5.27
C ILE A 153 -7.51 11.01 5.54
N LEU A 154 -6.28 11.46 5.78
CA LEU A 154 -5.17 10.56 6.13
C LEU A 154 -5.45 9.82 7.43
N GLY A 155 -5.79 10.53 8.50
CA GLY A 155 -6.08 9.97 9.81
C GLY A 155 -7.28 9.04 9.78
N GLY A 156 -8.35 9.44 9.08
CA GLY A 156 -9.51 8.57 8.86
C GLY A 156 -9.13 7.27 8.16
N ALA A 157 -8.30 7.32 7.12
CA ALA A 157 -7.84 6.13 6.43
C ALA A 157 -6.89 5.25 7.27
N VAL A 158 -6.01 5.86 8.07
CA VAL A 158 -5.15 5.14 9.05
C VAL A 158 -5.99 4.34 10.04
N LEU A 159 -7.13 4.87 10.47
CA LEU A 159 -8.06 4.16 11.38
C LEU A 159 -8.92 3.13 10.65
N LEU A 160 -9.50 3.49 9.51
CA LEU A 160 -10.51 2.68 8.82
C LEU A 160 -9.90 1.51 8.02
N ALA A 161 -8.71 1.67 7.41
CA ALA A 161 -8.09 0.62 6.62
C ALA A 161 -7.81 -0.67 7.40
N PRO A 162 -7.16 -0.65 8.59
CA PRO A 162 -6.94 -1.87 9.36
C PRO A 162 -8.24 -2.48 9.89
N LEU A 163 -9.26 -1.66 10.19
CA LEU A 163 -10.59 -2.16 10.56
C LEU A 163 -11.25 -2.89 9.39
N ALA A 164 -11.16 -2.34 8.18
CA ALA A 164 -11.65 -2.99 6.96
C ALA A 164 -10.94 -4.33 6.71
N LEU A 165 -9.60 -4.38 6.88
CA LEU A 165 -8.82 -5.62 6.78
C LEU A 165 -9.26 -6.66 7.81
N MET A 166 -9.48 -6.25 9.06
CA MET A 166 -9.96 -7.15 10.10
C MET A 166 -11.36 -7.69 9.77
N ALA A 167 -12.28 -6.82 9.34
CA ALA A 167 -13.66 -7.20 9.04
C ALA A 167 -13.73 -8.16 7.84
N LEU A 168 -13.04 -7.83 6.75
CA LEU A 168 -12.97 -8.68 5.56
C LEU A 168 -12.24 -9.99 5.86
N GLY A 169 -11.16 -9.95 6.65
CA GLY A 169 -10.45 -11.15 7.08
C GLY A 169 -11.36 -12.10 7.86
N LYS A 170 -12.13 -11.59 8.84
CA LYS A 170 -13.10 -12.41 9.57
C LYS A 170 -14.16 -13.04 8.67
N TRP A 171 -14.61 -12.30 7.66
CA TRP A 171 -15.67 -12.77 6.77
C TRP A 171 -15.17 -13.80 5.75
N LEU A 172 -13.95 -13.65 5.24
CA LEU A 172 -13.37 -14.56 4.23
C LEU A 172 -12.72 -15.81 4.81
N VAL A 173 -12.16 -15.75 6.02
CA VAL A 173 -11.47 -16.89 6.65
C VAL A 173 -12.33 -18.18 6.71
N PRO A 174 -13.64 -18.13 7.08
CA PRO A 174 -14.50 -19.32 7.10
C PRO A 174 -14.63 -19.99 5.72
N TYR A 175 -14.78 -19.19 4.66
CA TYR A 175 -14.90 -19.69 3.29
C TYR A 175 -13.58 -20.24 2.75
N LEU A 176 -12.44 -19.69 3.17
CA LEU A 176 -11.12 -20.14 2.75
C LEU A 176 -10.65 -21.40 3.47
N LEU A 177 -11.08 -21.61 4.71
CA LEU A 177 -10.77 -22.81 5.50
C LEU A 177 -11.78 -23.96 5.28
N GLY A 178 -12.84 -23.73 4.49
CA GLY A 178 -13.85 -24.76 4.20
C GLY A 178 -14.72 -25.12 5.41
N TRP A 179 -14.95 -24.17 6.32
CA TRP A 179 -15.77 -24.38 7.53
C TRP A 179 -17.26 -24.08 7.29
N VAL A 180 -17.71 -24.15 6.03
CA VAL A 180 -19.10 -24.03 5.59
C VAL A 180 -19.44 -25.23 4.72
#